data_AF-A0A6J6ELV5-F1
#
_entry.id   AF-A0A6J6ELV5-F1
#
_cell.length_a   1.000
_cell.length_b   1.000
_cell.length_c   1.000
_cell.angle_alpha   90.00
_cell.angle_beta   90.00
_cell.angle_gamma   90.00
#
_symmetry.space_group_name_H-M   'P 1'
#
loop_
_entity.id
_entity.type
_entity.pdbx_description
1 polymer ?
#
loop_
_entity_poly.entity_id
_entity_poly.type
_entity_poly.pdbx_seq_one_letter_code
_entity_poly.pdbx_strand_id
1 'polypeptide(L)'
;MSYSEILGETISSCSSVNKAVSDVAHPCHKVVSWQKTQLIELKDVRNYYDTPAHRPEAWTGDLDNAPIIFLASNPSFNPEENYPDWTDAWSGEDIRQFATRRFINEGERTFGAIDSGPNRDKTYLKNNQPSDKSVAYWREIRGRVAELLGKDVNQVSAHSDFVMTEMVHCKSFNEIGVSEALEECSSNYLNQIFSISPASIVIVMGKKPAEQLIKLFRGIPDTWGAWKDDETKTQRGFWPKKDEIEAAIKDGRWTPAEQRKHTIELEIGGKARKVIWLPRPNSSLPRTLTEPLISAEVLNYWRQGIKEH
;
A
#
# COMPACT_ATOMS: atom_id res chain seq x y z
N MET A 1 19.99 -9.77 -12.00
CA MET A 1 18.61 -9.34 -11.75
C MET A 1 18.20 -9.89 -10.40
N SER A 2 17.79 -9.05 -9.46
CA SER A 2 17.30 -9.49 -8.15
C SER A 2 15.92 -10.17 -8.28
N TYR A 3 15.50 -10.91 -7.26
CA TYR A 3 14.15 -11.49 -7.24
C TYR A 3 13.06 -10.42 -7.23
N SER A 4 13.29 -9.29 -6.56
CA SER A 4 12.39 -8.14 -6.56
C SER A 4 12.24 -7.51 -7.95
N GLU A 5 13.33 -7.36 -8.72
CA GLU A 5 13.25 -6.88 -10.09
C GLU A 5 12.36 -7.78 -10.96
N ILE A 6 12.56 -9.11 -10.88
CA ILE A 6 11.77 -10.09 -11.65
C ILE A 6 10.29 -10.04 -11.23
N LEU A 7 10.01 -10.04 -9.92
CA LEU A 7 8.63 -10.01 -9.42
C LEU A 7 7.93 -8.69 -9.76
N GLY A 8 8.64 -7.57 -9.69
CA GLY A 8 8.12 -6.26 -10.06
C GLY A 8 7.66 -6.21 -11.52
N GLU A 9 8.51 -6.68 -12.44
CA GLU A 9 8.15 -6.80 -13.86
C GLU A 9 7.01 -7.80 -14.09
N THR A 10 7.00 -8.92 -13.36
CA THR A 10 5.93 -9.94 -13.45
C THR A 10 4.57 -9.35 -13.07
N ILE A 11 4.49 -8.59 -11.97
CA ILE A 11 3.25 -7.93 -11.55
C ILE A 11 2.83 -6.88 -12.57
N SER A 12 3.76 -6.01 -13.00
CA SER A 12 3.48 -4.96 -13.99
C SER A 12 3.17 -5.49 -15.40
N SER A 13 3.46 -6.76 -15.66
CA SER A 13 3.14 -7.46 -16.91
C SER A 13 2.07 -8.54 -16.73
N CYS A 14 1.29 -8.48 -15.64
CA CYS A 14 0.27 -9.47 -15.31
C CYS A 14 -0.62 -9.83 -16.51
N SER A 15 -0.55 -11.10 -16.94
CA SER A 15 -1.28 -11.57 -18.11
C SER A 15 -2.81 -11.52 -17.96
N SER A 16 -3.31 -11.51 -16.71
CA SER A 16 -4.73 -11.39 -16.41
C SER A 16 -5.31 -10.02 -16.76
N VAL A 17 -4.48 -8.96 -16.90
CA VAL A 17 -4.96 -7.63 -17.28
C VAL A 17 -5.65 -7.67 -18.64
N ASN A 18 -4.97 -8.15 -19.68
CA ASN A 18 -5.54 -8.17 -21.03
C ASN A 18 -6.73 -9.13 -21.16
N LYS A 19 -6.74 -10.24 -20.42
CA LYS A 19 -7.91 -11.12 -20.32
C LYS A 19 -9.09 -10.38 -19.71
N ALA A 20 -8.88 -9.72 -18.58
CA ALA A 20 -9.89 -8.96 -17.86
C ALA A 20 -10.44 -7.76 -18.66
N VAL A 21 -9.68 -7.14 -19.56
CA VAL A 21 -10.19 -6.07 -20.44
C VAL A 21 -11.32 -6.56 -21.35
N SER A 22 -11.20 -7.80 -21.86
CA SER A 22 -12.12 -8.40 -22.83
C SER A 22 -13.21 -9.26 -22.20
N ASP A 23 -12.95 -9.85 -21.04
CA ASP A 23 -13.86 -10.77 -20.35
C ASP A 23 -14.54 -10.10 -19.16
N VAL A 24 -15.84 -9.84 -19.28
CA VAL A 24 -16.67 -9.22 -18.22
C VAL A 24 -16.86 -10.12 -17.00
N ALA A 25 -16.68 -11.43 -17.15
CA ALA A 25 -16.79 -12.39 -16.05
C ALA A 25 -15.50 -12.53 -15.25
N HIS A 26 -14.37 -12.02 -15.75
CA HIS A 26 -13.10 -12.08 -15.06
C HIS A 26 -13.15 -11.26 -13.76
N PRO A 27 -12.66 -11.78 -12.61
CA PRO A 27 -12.71 -11.08 -11.31
C PRO A 27 -12.11 -9.66 -11.34
N CYS A 28 -10.98 -9.51 -12.04
CA CYS A 28 -10.32 -8.22 -12.25
C CYS A 28 -10.98 -7.28 -13.28
N HIS A 29 -12.05 -7.66 -13.98
CA HIS A 29 -12.62 -6.89 -15.09
C HIS A 29 -12.94 -5.45 -14.71
N LYS A 30 -13.59 -5.26 -13.56
CA LYS A 30 -14.09 -3.96 -13.13
C LYS A 30 -12.96 -3.00 -12.71
N VAL A 31 -11.93 -3.50 -12.03
CA VAL A 31 -10.77 -2.68 -11.64
C VAL A 31 -9.92 -2.33 -12.85
N VAL A 32 -9.71 -3.28 -13.76
CA VAL A 32 -8.93 -3.09 -15.00
C VAL A 32 -9.63 -2.12 -15.94
N SER A 33 -10.93 -2.31 -16.19
CA SER A 33 -11.71 -1.50 -17.13
C SER A 33 -12.01 -0.09 -16.62
N TRP A 34 -11.78 0.19 -15.34
CA TRP A 34 -11.97 1.54 -14.79
C TRP A 34 -11.12 2.59 -15.52
N GLN A 35 -9.89 2.26 -15.93
CA GLN A 35 -9.03 3.21 -16.65
C GLN A 35 -9.63 3.68 -17.99
N LYS A 36 -10.51 2.87 -18.63
CA LYS A 36 -11.26 3.27 -19.84
C LYS A 36 -12.18 4.47 -19.62
N THR A 37 -12.56 4.71 -18.37
CA THR A 37 -13.37 5.88 -17.99
C THR A 37 -12.54 7.15 -17.77
N GLN A 38 -11.21 7.00 -17.70
CA GLN A 38 -10.29 8.09 -17.37
C GLN A 38 -9.43 8.52 -18.56
N LEU A 39 -9.11 7.58 -19.46
CA LEU A 39 -8.29 7.81 -20.65
C LEU A 39 -9.17 7.61 -21.89
N ILE A 40 -9.34 8.67 -22.68
CA ILE A 40 -10.23 8.66 -23.85
C ILE A 40 -9.76 7.67 -24.93
N GLU A 41 -8.45 7.47 -25.02
CA GLU A 41 -7.76 6.54 -25.90
C GLU A 41 -8.15 5.09 -25.64
N LEU A 42 -8.66 4.78 -24.45
CA LEU A 42 -9.01 3.43 -24.03
C LEU A 42 -10.50 3.10 -24.20
N LYS A 43 -11.32 4.01 -24.71
CA LYS A 43 -12.79 3.86 -24.72
C LYS A 43 -13.26 2.55 -25.38
N ASP A 44 -12.68 2.21 -26.53
CA ASP A 44 -13.12 1.08 -27.36
C ASP A 44 -12.05 -0.03 -27.47
N VAL A 45 -10.99 0.03 -26.66
CA VAL A 45 -9.90 -0.96 -26.73
C VAL A 45 -10.32 -2.29 -26.10
N ARG A 46 -9.97 -3.39 -26.76
CA ARG A 46 -10.24 -4.76 -26.29
C ARG A 46 -9.05 -5.40 -25.57
N ASN A 47 -7.88 -4.80 -25.70
CA ASN A 47 -6.69 -5.14 -24.96
C ASN A 47 -5.92 -3.83 -24.68
N TYR A 48 -4.96 -3.87 -23.78
CA TYR A 48 -4.14 -2.73 -23.42
C TYR A 48 -2.78 -2.71 -24.13
N TYR A 49 -2.38 -3.73 -24.89
CA TYR A 49 -1.14 -3.65 -25.66
C TYR A 49 -1.15 -2.43 -26.58
N ASP A 50 -0.03 -1.70 -26.62
CA ASP A 50 0.15 -0.47 -27.39
C ASP A 50 -0.83 0.65 -27.00
N THR A 51 -1.20 0.73 -25.71
CA THR A 51 -2.09 1.77 -25.17
C THR A 51 -1.49 2.52 -23.97
N PRO A 52 -1.93 3.75 -23.68
CA PRO A 52 -1.46 4.51 -22.52
C PRO A 52 -2.07 4.05 -21.18
N ALA A 53 -2.70 2.87 -21.11
CA ALA A 53 -3.21 2.33 -19.86
C ALA A 53 -2.06 2.08 -18.88
N HIS A 54 -2.18 2.53 -17.63
CA HIS A 54 -1.18 2.25 -16.61
C HIS A 54 -1.14 0.76 -16.31
N ARG A 55 0.07 0.20 -16.29
CA ARG A 55 0.34 -1.16 -15.83
C ARG A 55 0.04 -1.33 -14.34
N PRO A 56 -0.19 -2.57 -13.86
CA PRO A 56 -0.28 -2.84 -12.42
C PRO A 56 0.96 -2.34 -11.67
N GLU A 57 0.75 -1.81 -10.47
CA GLU A 57 1.81 -1.27 -9.62
C GLU A 57 2.25 -2.33 -8.61
N ALA A 58 3.49 -2.79 -8.67
CA ALA A 58 4.01 -3.80 -7.77
C ALA A 58 4.11 -3.30 -6.32
N TRP A 59 4.90 -2.26 -6.09
CA TRP A 59 5.05 -1.57 -4.81
C TRP A 59 5.68 -0.18 -5.00
N THR A 60 5.81 0.54 -3.90
CA THR A 60 6.32 1.90 -3.81
C THR A 60 7.28 1.98 -2.63
N GLY A 61 8.58 2.01 -2.92
CA GLY A 61 9.68 1.93 -1.93
C GLY A 61 10.66 0.81 -2.25
N ASP A 62 11.52 0.46 -1.31
CA ASP A 62 12.51 -0.63 -1.45
C ASP A 62 12.03 -1.91 -0.76
N LEU A 63 11.50 -2.87 -1.53
CA LEU A 63 11.00 -4.13 -0.99
C LEU A 63 12.11 -5.00 -0.38
N ASP A 64 13.34 -4.92 -0.89
CA ASP A 64 14.44 -5.80 -0.51
C ASP A 64 15.04 -5.41 0.85
N ASN A 65 14.93 -4.14 1.24
CA ASN A 65 15.58 -3.62 2.43
C ASN A 65 14.62 -3.07 3.48
N ALA A 66 13.39 -2.66 3.12
CA ALA A 66 12.49 -2.01 4.06
C ALA A 66 12.10 -2.91 5.25
N PRO A 67 12.26 -2.45 6.51
CA PRO A 67 11.85 -3.19 7.70
C PRO A 67 10.33 -3.18 7.95
N ILE A 68 9.59 -2.29 7.26
CA ILE A 68 8.15 -2.09 7.44
C ILE A 68 7.46 -2.18 6.08
N ILE A 69 6.45 -3.04 5.97
CA ILE A 69 5.51 -3.05 4.84
C ILE A 69 4.22 -2.34 5.25
N PHE A 70 3.72 -1.44 4.41
CA PHE A 70 2.32 -1.02 4.42
C PHE A 70 1.56 -1.78 3.33
N LEU A 71 0.48 -2.45 3.73
CA LEU A 71 -0.39 -3.21 2.85
C LEU A 71 -1.77 -2.54 2.76
N ALA A 72 -2.09 -1.98 1.60
CA ALA A 72 -3.37 -1.33 1.33
C ALA A 72 -4.18 -2.10 0.27
N SER A 73 -5.24 -1.50 -0.27
CA SER A 73 -6.16 -2.16 -1.19
C SER A 73 -5.67 -2.19 -2.64
N ASN A 74 -5.43 -1.01 -3.20
CA ASN A 74 -5.06 -0.79 -4.59
C ASN A 74 -4.48 0.62 -4.78
N PRO A 75 -3.62 0.81 -5.80
CA PRO A 75 -2.99 2.10 -6.02
C PRO A 75 -3.96 3.15 -6.58
N SER A 76 -3.73 4.41 -6.23
CA SER A 76 -4.40 5.56 -6.85
C SER A 76 -3.92 5.79 -8.28
N PHE A 77 -4.71 6.48 -9.11
CA PHE A 77 -4.37 6.78 -10.50
C PHE A 77 -4.18 8.28 -10.72
N ASN A 78 -3.14 8.63 -11.49
CA ASN A 78 -2.89 9.98 -12.00
C ASN A 78 -2.48 9.87 -13.48
N PRO A 79 -3.29 10.32 -14.44
CA PRO A 79 -2.99 10.17 -15.87
C PRO A 79 -1.74 10.95 -16.32
N GLU A 80 -1.32 11.94 -15.54
CA GLU A 80 -0.16 12.79 -15.84
C GLU A 80 1.15 12.26 -15.25
N GLU A 81 1.09 11.25 -14.37
CA GLU A 81 2.30 10.61 -13.83
C GLU A 81 3.10 9.96 -14.97
N ASN A 82 4.42 10.15 -14.99
CA ASN A 82 5.29 9.39 -15.86
C ASN A 82 5.44 7.97 -15.30
N TYR A 83 4.47 7.13 -15.64
CA TYR A 83 4.25 5.81 -15.05
C TYR A 83 4.27 4.74 -16.16
N PRO A 84 4.78 3.52 -15.89
CA PRO A 84 4.75 2.41 -16.84
C PRO A 84 3.38 2.15 -17.45
N ASP A 85 3.27 2.33 -18.75
CA ASP A 85 2.08 1.98 -19.53
C ASP A 85 2.37 0.85 -20.52
N TRP A 86 1.37 0.46 -21.29
CA TRP A 86 1.48 -0.67 -22.23
C TRP A 86 1.99 -0.28 -23.62
N THR A 87 2.45 0.96 -23.81
CA THR A 87 3.14 1.37 -25.04
C THR A 87 4.57 0.79 -25.09
N ASP A 88 5.24 0.97 -26.22
CA ASP A 88 6.65 0.57 -26.42
C ASP A 88 7.65 1.55 -25.78
N ALA A 89 7.17 2.64 -25.17
CA ALA A 89 8.01 3.64 -24.50
C ALA A 89 8.68 3.11 -23.22
N TRP A 90 8.17 2.01 -22.65
CA TRP A 90 8.69 1.41 -21.43
C TRP A 90 9.34 0.06 -21.73
N SER A 91 10.66 0.01 -21.68
CA SER A 91 11.37 -1.26 -21.77
C SER A 91 11.13 -2.10 -20.50
N GLY A 92 11.38 -3.42 -20.58
CA GLY A 92 11.36 -4.27 -19.39
C GLY A 92 12.37 -3.78 -18.32
N GLU A 93 13.47 -3.14 -18.72
CA GLU A 93 14.41 -2.54 -17.78
C GLU A 93 13.81 -1.33 -17.06
N ASP A 94 13.12 -0.44 -17.77
CA ASP A 94 12.45 0.71 -17.16
C ASP A 94 11.37 0.26 -16.16
N ILE A 95 10.61 -0.78 -16.50
CA ILE A 95 9.59 -1.37 -15.61
C ILE A 95 10.23 -1.91 -14.33
N ARG A 96 11.34 -2.66 -14.44
CA ARG A 96 12.08 -3.18 -13.29
C ARG A 96 12.62 -2.04 -12.42
N GLN A 97 13.24 -1.03 -13.04
CA GLN A 97 13.77 0.12 -12.33
C GLN A 97 12.65 0.94 -11.67
N PHE A 98 11.49 1.08 -12.30
CA PHE A 98 10.34 1.75 -11.69
C PHE A 98 9.89 1.02 -10.42
N ALA A 99 9.89 -0.32 -10.41
CA ALA A 99 9.51 -1.10 -9.24
C ALA A 99 10.55 -1.01 -8.11
N THR A 100 11.84 -1.15 -8.40
CA THR A 100 12.88 -1.27 -7.35
C THR A 100 13.59 0.04 -7.00
N ARG A 101 13.49 1.06 -7.85
CA ARG A 101 14.26 2.31 -7.71
C ARG A 101 13.38 3.56 -7.74
N ARG A 102 12.09 3.43 -7.41
CA ARG A 102 11.11 4.53 -7.49
C ARG A 102 11.51 5.78 -6.71
N PHE A 103 12.16 5.64 -5.56
CA PHE A 103 12.54 6.76 -4.66
C PHE A 103 14.03 7.11 -4.67
N ILE A 104 14.80 6.59 -5.61
CA ILE A 104 16.23 6.88 -5.63
C ILE A 104 16.46 8.23 -6.29
N ASN A 105 17.05 9.17 -5.52
CA ASN A 105 17.52 10.46 -6.03
C ASN A 105 18.84 10.27 -6.83
N GLU A 106 18.81 9.52 -7.92
CA GLU A 106 19.94 9.27 -8.82
C GLU A 106 19.73 9.99 -10.17
N GLY A 107 20.61 10.95 -10.49
CA GLY A 107 20.82 11.46 -11.86
C GLY A 107 19.64 12.21 -12.50
N GLU A 108 19.62 12.21 -13.84
CA GLU A 108 18.61 12.85 -14.71
C GLU A 108 17.39 11.95 -14.94
N ARG A 109 16.97 11.11 -13.98
CA ARG A 109 15.77 10.28 -14.18
C ARG A 109 14.53 11.18 -14.27
N THR A 110 13.67 10.85 -15.22
CA THR A 110 12.44 11.59 -15.51
C THR A 110 11.17 10.85 -15.08
N PHE A 111 11.31 9.74 -14.35
CA PHE A 111 10.22 8.94 -13.81
C PHE A 111 10.45 8.59 -12.33
N GLY A 112 9.40 8.11 -11.66
CA GLY A 112 9.45 7.72 -10.25
C GLY A 112 9.01 8.84 -9.31
N ALA A 113 9.62 8.91 -8.12
CA ALA A 113 9.24 9.78 -7.02
C ALA A 113 10.45 10.32 -6.24
N ILE A 114 10.24 11.44 -5.55
CA ILE A 114 11.30 12.16 -4.83
C ILE A 114 11.22 11.84 -3.34
N ASP A 115 12.31 11.38 -2.74
CA ASP A 115 12.31 10.90 -1.34
C ASP A 115 12.69 11.96 -0.30
N SER A 116 13.30 13.08 -0.72
CA SER A 116 13.84 14.08 0.20
C SER A 116 13.70 15.51 -0.30
N GLY A 117 13.98 16.47 0.58
CA GLY A 117 13.95 17.89 0.26
C GLY A 117 12.54 18.48 0.06
N PRO A 118 12.43 19.68 -0.52
CA PRO A 118 11.16 20.41 -0.65
C PRO A 118 10.16 19.76 -1.61
N ASN A 119 10.64 18.87 -2.48
CA ASN A 119 9.80 18.14 -3.44
C ASN A 119 9.46 16.72 -2.98
N ARG A 120 9.73 16.37 -1.72
CA ARG A 120 9.46 15.04 -1.17
C ARG A 120 8.02 14.59 -1.41
N ASP A 121 7.86 13.29 -1.67
CA ASP A 121 6.61 12.59 -1.95
C ASP A 121 5.89 13.10 -3.23
N LYS A 122 6.60 13.79 -4.13
CA LYS A 122 6.10 14.13 -5.47
C LYS A 122 6.51 13.08 -6.49
N THR A 123 5.67 12.86 -7.50
CA THR A 123 5.99 12.01 -8.65
C THR A 123 6.51 12.86 -9.80
N TYR A 124 7.29 12.27 -10.70
CA TYR A 124 7.55 12.89 -12.00
C TYR A 124 6.33 12.76 -12.91
N LEU A 125 6.03 13.84 -13.65
CA LEU A 125 4.98 13.89 -14.65
C LEU A 125 5.56 13.60 -16.05
N LYS A 126 4.70 13.32 -17.03
CA LYS A 126 5.08 13.05 -18.43
C LYS A 126 5.91 14.16 -19.09
N ASN A 127 5.86 15.38 -18.55
CA ASN A 127 6.68 16.53 -18.98
C ASN A 127 8.05 16.62 -18.25
N ASN A 128 8.44 15.56 -17.54
CA ASN A 128 9.67 15.44 -16.74
C ASN A 128 9.77 16.44 -15.57
N GLN A 129 8.67 17.10 -15.19
CA GLN A 129 8.62 17.96 -14.01
C GLN A 129 8.04 17.21 -12.81
N PRO A 130 8.47 17.53 -11.58
CA PRO A 130 7.78 17.06 -10.38
C PRO A 130 6.33 17.55 -10.36
N SER A 131 5.41 16.74 -9.83
CA SER A 131 4.03 17.14 -9.61
C SER A 131 3.92 18.39 -8.74
N ASP A 132 2.87 19.20 -8.93
CA ASP A 132 2.67 20.41 -8.12
C ASP A 132 2.51 20.07 -6.63
N LYS A 133 1.83 18.96 -6.35
CA LYS A 133 1.50 18.49 -5.00
C LYS A 133 2.16 17.15 -4.73
N SER A 134 2.66 17.01 -3.50
CA SER A 134 3.03 15.71 -2.96
C SER A 134 1.81 14.80 -2.84
N VAL A 135 2.01 13.50 -3.02
CA VAL A 135 1.01 12.46 -2.82
C VAL A 135 0.63 12.42 -1.34
N ALA A 136 -0.63 12.76 -1.03
CA ALA A 136 -1.10 12.89 0.34
C ALA A 136 -0.94 11.60 1.15
N TYR A 137 -1.23 10.46 0.52
CA TYR A 137 -1.11 9.15 1.15
C TYR A 137 0.35 8.86 1.57
N TRP A 138 1.33 9.12 0.70
CA TRP A 138 2.75 8.89 1.01
C TRP A 138 3.23 9.75 2.16
N ARG A 139 2.81 11.03 2.21
CA ARG A 139 3.11 11.92 3.34
C ARG A 139 2.53 11.40 4.66
N GLU A 140 1.31 10.87 4.62
CA GLU A 140 0.66 10.28 5.80
C GLU A 140 1.41 9.04 6.28
N ILE A 141 1.77 8.13 5.37
CA ILE A 141 2.56 6.93 5.68
C ILE A 141 3.92 7.32 6.28
N ARG A 142 4.63 8.27 5.66
CA ARG A 142 5.93 8.76 6.15
C ARG A 142 5.83 9.32 7.57
N GLY A 143 4.77 10.08 7.87
CA GLY A 143 4.50 10.57 9.23
C GLY A 143 4.27 9.44 10.24
N ARG A 144 3.60 8.35 9.84
CA ARG A 144 3.40 7.18 10.71
C ARG A 144 4.69 6.40 10.93
N VAL A 145 5.52 6.29 9.91
CA VAL A 145 6.86 5.70 10.06
C VAL A 145 7.72 6.55 10.98
N ALA A 146 7.65 7.88 10.91
CA ALA A 146 8.34 8.79 11.82
C ALA A 146 7.92 8.55 13.28
N GLU A 147 6.61 8.50 13.55
CA GLU A 147 6.05 8.18 14.87
C GLU A 147 6.47 6.79 15.34
N LEU A 148 6.33 5.78 14.47
CA LEU A 148 6.69 4.40 14.77
C LEU A 148 8.17 4.24 15.03
N LEU A 149 9.07 4.93 14.35
CA LEU A 149 10.52 4.83 14.56
C LEU A 149 11.04 5.82 15.61
N GLY A 150 10.23 6.81 16.03
CA GLY A 150 10.66 7.83 16.98
C GLY A 150 11.71 8.79 16.42
N LYS A 151 11.68 9.04 15.10
CA LYS A 151 12.63 9.93 14.41
C LYS A 151 11.91 11.08 13.71
N ASP A 152 12.67 12.13 13.38
CA ASP A 152 12.09 13.27 12.65
C ASP A 152 11.58 12.82 11.27
N VAL A 153 10.43 13.34 10.84
CA VAL A 153 9.81 12.94 9.56
C VAL A 153 10.72 13.22 8.35
N ASN A 154 11.64 14.18 8.46
CA ASN A 154 12.61 14.48 7.42
C ASN A 154 13.77 13.48 7.35
N GLN A 155 13.94 12.65 8.37
CA GLN A 155 14.89 11.53 8.39
C GLN A 155 14.26 10.21 7.94
N VAL A 156 12.95 10.18 7.70
CA VAL A 156 12.27 9.01 7.15
C VAL A 156 12.48 8.98 5.64
N SER A 157 12.79 7.79 5.12
CA SER A 157 13.06 7.47 3.72
C SER A 157 12.20 6.29 3.25
N ALA A 158 11.56 6.42 2.09
CA ALA A 158 10.87 5.32 1.42
C ALA A 158 11.84 4.33 0.74
N HIS A 159 13.14 4.63 0.75
CA HIS A 159 14.19 3.74 0.30
C HIS A 159 14.70 2.82 1.43
N SER A 160 14.65 3.24 2.69
CA SER A 160 15.25 2.45 3.79
C SER A 160 14.27 2.05 4.89
N ASP A 161 13.20 2.81 5.14
CA ASP A 161 12.39 2.61 6.34
C ASP A 161 11.08 1.87 6.07
N PHE A 162 10.52 2.01 4.88
CA PHE A 162 9.23 1.42 4.56
C PHE A 162 9.05 1.19 3.06
N VAL A 163 8.18 0.24 2.75
CA VAL A 163 7.66 -0.01 1.40
C VAL A 163 6.14 -0.10 1.47
N MET A 164 5.45 0.40 0.45
CA MET A 164 4.00 0.30 0.32
C MET A 164 3.66 -0.67 -0.82
N THR A 165 2.75 -1.60 -0.58
CA THR A 165 2.18 -2.48 -1.60
C THR A 165 0.68 -2.67 -1.35
N GLU A 166 0.02 -3.38 -2.24
CA GLU A 166 -1.43 -3.42 -2.33
C GLU A 166 -1.91 -4.87 -2.50
N MET A 167 -3.10 -5.19 -2.00
CA MET A 167 -3.74 -6.48 -2.25
C MET A 167 -4.13 -6.67 -3.72
N VAL A 168 -4.45 -5.56 -4.42
CA VAL A 168 -4.80 -5.51 -5.84
C VAL A 168 -3.91 -4.49 -6.54
N HIS A 169 -3.07 -4.94 -7.48
CA HIS A 169 -2.07 -4.08 -8.12
C HIS A 169 -2.62 -3.18 -9.24
N CYS A 170 -3.84 -3.42 -9.73
CA CYS A 170 -4.46 -2.58 -10.75
C CYS A 170 -4.97 -1.26 -10.15
N LYS A 171 -4.67 -0.14 -10.82
CA LYS A 171 -5.01 1.21 -10.33
C LYS A 171 -6.48 1.52 -10.58
N SER A 172 -7.18 1.99 -9.55
CA SER A 172 -8.55 2.52 -9.67
C SER A 172 -8.89 3.51 -8.57
N PHE A 173 -9.72 4.50 -8.88
CA PHE A 173 -10.20 5.45 -7.89
C PHE A 173 -11.32 4.84 -7.03
N ASN A 174 -11.42 5.25 -5.76
CA ASN A 174 -12.42 4.80 -4.80
C ASN A 174 -12.54 3.26 -4.68
N GLU A 175 -11.45 2.53 -4.91
CA GLU A 175 -11.41 1.06 -4.85
C GLU A 175 -12.44 0.38 -5.78
N ILE A 176 -12.77 1.01 -6.90
CA ILE A 176 -13.70 0.44 -7.89
C ILE A 176 -13.14 -0.88 -8.40
N GLY A 177 -13.94 -1.94 -8.27
CA GLY A 177 -13.61 -3.29 -8.72
C GLY A 177 -12.63 -4.06 -7.83
N VAL A 178 -12.18 -3.47 -6.72
CA VAL A 178 -11.21 -4.10 -5.82
C VAL A 178 -11.82 -5.32 -5.14
N SER A 179 -13.04 -5.21 -4.63
CA SER A 179 -13.67 -6.30 -3.86
C SER A 179 -13.76 -7.59 -4.67
N GLU A 180 -14.06 -7.46 -5.96
CA GLU A 180 -14.14 -8.55 -6.93
C GLU A 180 -12.75 -9.10 -7.29
N ALA A 181 -11.71 -8.27 -7.31
CA ALA A 181 -10.35 -8.65 -7.70
C ALA A 181 -9.46 -9.15 -6.54
N LEU A 182 -9.87 -8.96 -5.28
CA LEU A 182 -9.04 -9.23 -4.09
C LEU A 182 -8.49 -10.66 -4.08
N GLU A 183 -9.35 -11.66 -4.23
CA GLU A 183 -8.95 -13.07 -4.14
C GLU A 183 -7.99 -13.46 -5.27
N GLU A 184 -8.33 -13.10 -6.51
CA GLU A 184 -7.50 -13.36 -7.69
C GLU A 184 -6.13 -12.68 -7.58
N CYS A 185 -6.06 -11.40 -7.24
CA CYS A 185 -4.79 -10.68 -7.24
C CYS A 185 -3.91 -11.07 -6.04
N SER A 186 -4.49 -11.20 -4.85
CA SER A 186 -3.73 -11.54 -3.64
C SER A 186 -3.19 -12.97 -3.67
N SER A 187 -3.96 -13.95 -4.17
CA SER A 187 -3.51 -15.34 -4.29
C SER A 187 -2.31 -15.49 -5.24
N ASN A 188 -2.24 -14.65 -6.28
CA ASN A 188 -1.15 -14.68 -7.25
C ASN A 188 0.16 -14.09 -6.71
N TYR A 189 0.10 -12.98 -5.96
CA TYR A 189 1.31 -12.17 -5.68
C TYR A 189 1.68 -12.00 -4.21
N LEU A 190 0.71 -12.05 -3.28
CA LEU A 190 0.92 -11.63 -1.89
C LEU A 190 2.04 -12.43 -1.20
N ASN A 191 2.00 -13.76 -1.31
CA ASN A 191 3.01 -14.61 -0.68
C ASN A 191 4.41 -14.41 -1.28
N GLN A 192 4.51 -14.15 -2.59
CA GLN A 192 5.78 -13.90 -3.27
C GLN A 192 6.41 -12.58 -2.76
N ILE A 193 5.61 -11.51 -2.67
CA ILE A 193 6.05 -10.21 -2.14
C ILE A 193 6.60 -10.37 -0.72
N PHE A 194 5.85 -11.04 0.16
CA PHE A 194 6.32 -11.27 1.53
C PHE A 194 7.54 -12.20 1.60
N SER A 195 7.65 -13.21 0.73
CA SER A 195 8.81 -14.12 0.76
C SER A 195 10.13 -13.40 0.49
N ILE A 196 10.11 -12.37 -0.36
CA ILE A 196 11.29 -11.55 -0.69
C ILE A 196 11.58 -10.55 0.42
N SER A 197 10.55 -9.91 0.99
CA SER A 197 10.74 -8.83 1.94
C SER A 197 11.39 -9.26 3.27
N PRO A 198 12.35 -8.47 3.81
CA PRO A 198 12.89 -8.67 5.15
C PRO A 198 12.00 -8.14 6.28
N ALA A 199 10.93 -7.39 5.97
CA ALA A 199 10.16 -6.62 6.95
C ALA A 199 9.67 -7.45 8.14
N SER A 200 10.00 -7.04 9.37
CA SER A 200 9.45 -7.67 10.57
C SER A 200 8.07 -7.14 10.95
N ILE A 201 7.68 -6.00 10.38
CA ILE A 201 6.39 -5.35 10.62
C ILE A 201 5.60 -5.24 9.32
N VAL A 202 4.31 -5.57 9.40
CA VAL A 202 3.32 -5.37 8.34
C VAL A 202 2.17 -4.54 8.89
N ILE A 203 1.94 -3.37 8.32
CA ILE A 203 0.84 -2.49 8.68
C ILE A 203 -0.25 -2.63 7.61
N VAL A 204 -1.38 -3.21 8.01
CA VAL A 204 -2.55 -3.44 7.15
C VAL A 204 -3.51 -2.26 7.28
N MET A 205 -3.78 -1.59 6.16
CA MET A 205 -4.48 -0.31 6.14
C MET A 205 -5.96 -0.45 5.72
N GLY A 206 -6.86 -0.28 6.68
CA GLY A 206 -8.31 -0.24 6.45
C GLY A 206 -8.99 -1.60 6.38
N LYS A 207 -10.29 -1.57 6.03
CA LYS A 207 -11.20 -2.73 6.11
C LYS A 207 -10.89 -3.79 5.04
N LYS A 208 -10.89 -3.44 3.74
CA LYS A 208 -10.77 -4.45 2.66
C LYS A 208 -9.51 -5.32 2.73
N PRO A 209 -8.30 -4.76 2.94
CA PRO A 209 -7.10 -5.59 3.07
C PRO A 209 -7.15 -6.48 4.32
N ALA A 210 -7.73 -5.99 5.42
CA ALA A 210 -7.85 -6.74 6.65
C ALA A 210 -8.83 -7.92 6.52
N GLU A 211 -9.99 -7.71 5.88
CA GLU A 211 -10.95 -8.77 5.58
C GLU A 211 -10.33 -9.85 4.68
N GLN A 212 -9.59 -9.44 3.65
CA GLN A 212 -8.89 -10.40 2.80
C GLN A 212 -7.83 -11.19 3.56
N LEU A 213 -7.09 -10.54 4.47
CA LEU A 213 -6.11 -11.22 5.30
C LEU A 213 -6.76 -12.28 6.22
N ILE A 214 -7.92 -11.98 6.80
CA ILE A 214 -8.68 -12.95 7.63
C ILE A 214 -9.12 -14.17 6.82
N LYS A 215 -9.45 -14.00 5.53
CA LYS A 215 -9.77 -15.13 4.64
C LYS A 215 -8.55 -16.00 4.34
N LEU A 216 -7.38 -15.36 4.16
CA LEU A 216 -6.14 -16.04 3.80
C LEU A 216 -5.46 -16.73 4.98
N PHE A 217 -5.65 -16.21 6.20
CA PHE A 217 -4.92 -16.67 7.39
C PHE A 217 -5.87 -17.00 8.55
N ARG A 218 -5.68 -18.19 9.13
CA ARG A 218 -6.46 -18.65 10.29
C ARG A 218 -5.94 -18.03 11.59
N GLY A 219 -6.80 -17.98 12.60
CA GLY A 219 -6.41 -17.59 13.96
C GLY A 219 -6.35 -16.07 14.22
N ILE A 220 -6.78 -15.24 13.26
CA ILE A 220 -6.90 -13.79 13.47
C ILE A 220 -8.10 -13.51 14.38
N PRO A 221 -7.91 -12.99 15.61
CA PRO A 221 -8.98 -12.79 16.58
C PRO A 221 -9.95 -11.69 16.12
N ASP A 222 -11.22 -11.76 16.54
CA ASP A 222 -12.25 -10.74 16.23
C ASP A 222 -11.98 -9.38 16.88
N THR A 223 -11.03 -9.31 17.80
CA THR A 223 -10.55 -8.06 18.39
C THR A 223 -9.52 -7.34 17.50
N TRP A 224 -8.96 -8.02 16.49
CA TRP A 224 -8.01 -7.41 15.56
C TRP A 224 -8.75 -6.60 14.50
N GLY A 225 -8.46 -5.30 14.49
CA GLY A 225 -9.07 -4.35 13.58
C GLY A 225 -10.21 -3.53 14.18
N ALA A 226 -10.77 -2.58 13.43
CA ALA A 226 -11.97 -1.85 13.84
C ALA A 226 -12.90 -1.59 12.65
N TRP A 227 -13.88 -2.48 12.45
CA TRP A 227 -14.96 -2.28 11.48
C TRP A 227 -16.16 -3.14 11.83
N LYS A 228 -17.31 -2.79 11.25
CA LYS A 228 -18.48 -3.64 11.25
C LYS A 228 -18.42 -4.57 10.05
N ASP A 229 -18.46 -5.87 10.31
CA ASP A 229 -18.51 -6.90 9.28
C ASP A 229 -19.85 -6.79 8.52
N ASP A 230 -19.81 -6.83 7.19
CA ASP A 230 -21.01 -6.57 6.39
C ASP A 230 -21.97 -7.76 6.37
N GLU A 231 -21.49 -8.98 6.54
CA GLU A 231 -22.29 -10.21 6.47
C GLU A 231 -22.91 -10.52 7.83
N THR A 232 -22.09 -10.57 8.86
CA THR A 232 -22.48 -10.93 10.24
C THR A 232 -23.04 -9.77 11.03
N LYS A 233 -22.78 -8.53 10.59
CA LYS A 233 -23.06 -7.28 11.33
C LYS A 233 -22.34 -7.16 12.68
N THR A 234 -21.39 -8.05 12.96
CA THR A 234 -20.60 -8.02 14.20
C THR A 234 -19.55 -6.92 14.11
N GLN A 235 -19.36 -6.19 15.22
CA GLN A 235 -18.30 -5.21 15.36
C GLN A 235 -16.99 -5.94 15.69
N ARG A 236 -15.98 -5.82 14.84
CA ARG A 236 -14.60 -6.20 15.13
C ARG A 236 -13.89 -5.07 15.82
N GLY A 237 -13.20 -5.38 16.93
CA GLY A 237 -12.43 -4.48 17.78
C GLY A 237 -13.01 -3.06 17.96
N PHE A 238 -12.14 -2.12 18.33
CA PHE A 238 -12.52 -0.73 18.56
C PHE A 238 -11.34 0.18 18.27
N TRP A 239 -11.53 1.23 17.47
CA TRP A 239 -10.52 2.26 17.24
C TRP A 239 -11.22 3.62 17.33
N PRO A 240 -10.83 4.50 18.25
CA PRO A 240 -11.56 5.74 18.49
C PRO A 240 -11.41 6.69 17.30
N LYS A 241 -12.50 7.39 16.96
CA LYS A 241 -12.44 8.51 16.02
C LYS A 241 -11.80 9.73 16.69
N LYS A 242 -11.39 10.70 15.88
CA LYS A 242 -10.69 11.92 16.33
C LYS A 242 -11.36 12.58 17.55
N ASP A 243 -12.67 12.71 17.50
CA ASP A 243 -13.53 13.36 18.50
C ASP A 243 -13.87 12.47 19.71
N GLU A 244 -13.53 11.19 19.65
CA GLU A 244 -13.82 10.20 20.69
C GLU A 244 -12.56 9.80 21.48
N ILE A 245 -11.36 10.21 21.07
CA ILE A 245 -10.08 9.78 21.67
C ILE A 245 -10.04 10.11 23.16
N GLU A 246 -10.26 11.37 23.55
CA GLU A 246 -10.18 11.80 24.95
C GLU A 246 -11.18 11.05 25.83
N ALA A 247 -12.43 10.92 25.37
CA ALA A 247 -13.46 10.17 26.08
C ALA A 247 -13.09 8.67 26.18
N ALA A 248 -12.58 8.08 25.10
CA ALA A 248 -12.18 6.67 25.09
C ALA A 248 -10.98 6.40 26.03
N ILE A 249 -10.05 7.33 26.15
CA ILE A 249 -8.94 7.25 27.12
C ILE A 249 -9.51 7.36 28.55
N LYS A 250 -10.33 8.39 28.81
CA LYS A 250 -10.91 8.64 30.15
C LYS A 250 -11.76 7.48 30.65
N ASP A 251 -12.54 6.87 29.77
CA ASP A 251 -13.43 5.74 30.08
C ASP A 251 -12.69 4.39 30.07
N GLY A 252 -11.38 4.37 29.81
CA GLY A 252 -10.57 3.14 29.78
C GLY A 252 -10.81 2.23 28.56
N ARG A 253 -11.51 2.73 27.52
CA ARG A 253 -11.76 2.01 26.25
C ARG A 253 -10.57 2.08 25.28
N TRP A 254 -9.57 2.92 25.56
CA TRP A 254 -8.38 3.10 24.71
C TRP A 254 -7.05 3.04 25.49
N THR A 255 -6.92 2.05 26.36
CA THR A 255 -5.67 1.77 27.10
C THR A 255 -4.60 1.13 26.20
N PRO A 256 -3.31 1.09 26.60
CA PRO A 256 -2.28 0.34 25.88
C PRO A 256 -2.64 -1.13 25.62
N ALA A 257 -3.37 -1.77 26.55
CA ALA A 257 -3.84 -3.15 26.37
C ALA A 257 -4.89 -3.27 25.25
N GLU A 258 -5.82 -2.31 25.14
CA GLU A 258 -6.79 -2.27 24.04
C GLU A 258 -6.11 -2.00 22.70
N GLN A 259 -5.18 -1.05 22.66
CA GLN A 259 -4.40 -0.75 21.46
C GLN A 259 -3.62 -1.97 20.95
N ARG A 260 -3.05 -2.78 21.85
CA ARG A 260 -2.33 -4.02 21.50
C ARG A 260 -3.20 -5.06 20.78
N LYS A 261 -4.53 -5.05 20.97
CA LYS A 261 -5.44 -5.99 20.27
C LYS A 261 -5.41 -5.84 18.75
N HIS A 262 -4.95 -4.69 18.25
CA HIS A 262 -4.74 -4.44 16.83
C HIS A 262 -3.40 -4.96 16.29
N THR A 263 -2.67 -5.76 17.08
CA THR A 263 -1.44 -6.43 16.68
C THR A 263 -1.58 -7.93 16.86
N ILE A 264 -1.15 -8.68 15.86
CA ILE A 264 -1.00 -10.13 15.93
C ILE A 264 0.39 -10.52 15.44
N GLU A 265 0.81 -11.73 15.78
CA GLU A 265 1.96 -12.37 15.14
C GLU A 265 1.45 -13.41 14.15
N LEU A 266 1.97 -13.35 12.92
CA LEU A 266 1.54 -14.22 11.84
C LEU A 266 2.73 -14.65 11.00
N GLU A 267 2.78 -15.92 10.61
CA GLU A 267 3.75 -16.41 9.65
C GLU A 267 3.29 -16.07 8.22
N ILE A 268 4.02 -15.17 7.54
CA ILE A 268 3.73 -14.77 6.16
C ILE A 268 5.03 -14.69 5.37
N GLY A 269 5.06 -15.36 4.21
CA GLY A 269 6.26 -15.46 3.38
C GLY A 269 7.40 -16.18 4.11
N GLY A 270 7.09 -17.18 4.93
CA GLY A 270 8.07 -18.00 5.66
C GLY A 270 8.75 -17.28 6.83
N LYS A 271 8.19 -16.17 7.33
CA LYS A 271 8.73 -15.42 8.48
C LYS A 271 7.60 -15.03 9.42
N ALA A 272 7.85 -15.11 10.73
CA ALA A 272 6.98 -14.52 11.73
C ALA A 272 7.06 -12.99 11.65
N ARG A 273 5.91 -12.33 11.52
CA ARG A 273 5.80 -10.87 11.41
C ARG A 273 4.80 -10.33 12.40
N LYS A 274 5.06 -9.13 12.93
CA LYS A 274 4.06 -8.35 13.64
C LYS A 274 3.13 -7.71 12.62
N VAL A 275 1.87 -8.12 12.62
CA VAL A 275 0.84 -7.60 11.72
C VAL A 275 -0.06 -6.65 12.50
N ILE A 276 0.04 -5.37 12.17
CA ILE A 276 -0.65 -4.28 12.84
C ILE A 276 -1.78 -3.80 11.93
N TRP A 277 -2.99 -3.68 12.46
CA TRP A 277 -4.07 -3.02 11.73
C TRP A 277 -4.14 -1.54 12.08
N LEU A 278 -4.28 -0.68 11.08
CA LEU A 278 -4.61 0.73 11.25
C LEU A 278 -5.80 1.11 10.34
N PRO A 279 -6.72 2.00 10.78
CA PRO A 279 -7.75 2.51 9.89
C PRO A 279 -7.12 3.37 8.78
N ARG A 280 -7.86 3.58 7.69
CA ARG A 280 -7.39 4.45 6.62
C ARG A 280 -7.19 5.87 7.10
N PRO A 281 -6.15 6.55 6.59
CA PRO A 281 -6.06 7.98 6.77
C PRO A 281 -7.35 8.64 6.23
N ASN A 282 -7.89 9.62 6.96
CA ASN A 282 -9.14 10.35 6.66
C ASN A 282 -10.46 9.67 7.04
N SER A 283 -10.47 8.39 7.43
CA SER A 283 -11.67 7.74 7.98
C SER A 283 -11.78 7.92 9.50
N SER A 284 -10.68 7.69 10.22
CA SER A 284 -10.63 7.77 11.69
C SER A 284 -9.22 8.03 12.26
N LEU A 285 -8.17 7.97 11.43
CA LEU A 285 -6.81 8.31 11.84
C LEU A 285 -6.56 9.81 11.59
N PRO A 286 -6.39 10.66 12.62
CA PRO A 286 -6.26 12.09 12.42
C PRO A 286 -4.87 12.41 11.84
N ARG A 287 -4.82 13.23 10.78
CA ARG A 287 -3.57 13.67 10.13
C ARG A 287 -2.63 14.43 11.07
N THR A 288 -3.21 15.10 12.05
CA THR A 288 -2.52 15.84 13.12
C THR A 288 -3.23 15.55 14.42
N LEU A 289 -2.45 15.18 15.43
CA LEU A 289 -2.93 15.11 16.80
C LEU A 289 -2.02 15.97 17.67
N THR A 290 -2.64 16.66 18.62
CA THR A 290 -1.94 17.32 19.72
C THR A 290 -1.35 16.32 20.71
N GLU A 291 -1.92 15.11 20.80
CA GLU A 291 -1.43 14.00 21.63
C GLU A 291 -1.37 12.69 20.81
N PRO A 292 -0.34 11.85 20.99
CA PRO A 292 -0.20 10.63 20.19
C PRO A 292 -1.37 9.67 20.44
N LEU A 293 -2.04 9.25 19.35
CA LEU A 293 -3.13 8.26 19.38
C LEU A 293 -2.69 6.91 19.92
N ILE A 294 -1.42 6.61 19.70
CA ILE A 294 -0.78 5.34 20.01
C ILE A 294 0.16 5.60 21.17
N SER A 295 -0.06 4.88 22.26
CA SER A 295 0.75 5.03 23.46
C SER A 295 2.22 4.69 23.20
N ALA A 296 3.13 5.36 23.92
CA ALA A 296 4.56 5.08 23.83
C ALA A 296 4.91 3.61 24.14
N GLU A 297 4.16 2.98 25.05
CA GLU A 297 4.29 1.55 25.37
C GLU A 297 4.02 0.66 24.14
N VAL A 298 2.98 0.95 23.38
CA VAL A 298 2.60 0.20 22.17
C VAL A 298 3.61 0.46 21.03
N LEU A 299 4.04 1.72 20.84
CA LEU A 299 5.08 2.04 19.86
C LEU A 299 6.39 1.30 20.17
N ASN A 300 6.80 1.27 21.43
CA ASN A 300 7.98 0.51 21.86
C ASN A 300 7.80 -0.99 21.62
N TYR A 301 6.62 -1.54 21.91
CA TYR A 301 6.31 -2.93 21.59
C TYR A 301 6.40 -3.23 20.09
N TRP A 302 5.92 -2.33 19.22
CA TRP A 302 6.03 -2.51 17.77
C TRP A 302 7.47 -2.46 17.28
N ARG A 303 8.27 -1.51 17.76
CA ARG A 303 9.70 -1.37 17.40
C ARG A 303 10.54 -2.60 17.74
N GLN A 304 10.18 -3.36 18.77
CA GLN A 304 10.92 -4.57 19.14
C GLN A 304 11.03 -5.53 17.95
N GLY A 305 12.25 -5.80 17.50
CA GLY A 305 12.50 -6.71 16.37
C GLY A 305 12.64 -6.02 15.01
N ILE A 306 12.53 -4.70 14.93
CA ILE A 306 13.17 -3.96 13.83
C ILE A 306 14.67 -4.02 14.08
N LYS A 307 15.44 -4.58 13.14
CA LYS A 307 16.89 -4.50 13.20
C LYS A 307 17.28 -3.08 12.80
N GLU A 308 18.00 -2.38 13.68
CA GLU A 308 18.65 -1.12 13.29
C GLU A 308 19.73 -1.46 12.25
N HIS A 309 19.69 -0.76 11.11
CA HIS A 309 20.67 -0.85 10.05
C HIS A 309 21.67 0.31 10.15
#